data_AF-A0A504YMS6-F1
#
_entry.id   AF-A0A504YMS6-F1
#
_cell.length_a   1.000
_cell.length_b   1.000
_cell.length_c   1.000
_cell.angle_alpha   90.00
_cell.angle_beta   90.00
_cell.angle_gamma   90.00
#
_symmetry.space_group_name_H-M   'P 1'
#
loop_
_entity.id
_entity.type
_entity.pdbx_description
1 polymer ?
#
loop_
_entity_poly.entity_id
_entity_poly.type
_entity_poly.pdbx_seq_one_letter_code
_entity_poly.pdbx_strand_id
1 'polypeptide(L)'
;MSFCFSFSKLILFVLNFLFVLIGLIIFAAGVWTAADSTSILETIAFFSKTQSTVLRLYANTEFIYICAWVLIAIGALVFILSFVGCWVVVSENRILLIVYTSLMCLVVLFEVVAVILLFALKSTWQAGVTDKMSKIFSENYVGTMGAFEISEFDPFSLAADSFMIQFSCCGINGPDDFKAVNSSEQWHLKGRRFLTFKDDQVALPTACCKFTKTTFFENQKYGEFEQWMTNNRCPLEPAADFHQDACKDVIPVELEKQKLPLILAPVIFLVLELTCIGIAIGLTIVIKRLDDELYY
;
A
#
# COMPACT_ATOMS: atom_id res chain seq x y z
N MET A 1 -42.90 -9.73 -17.59
CA MET A 1 -41.57 -9.64 -18.24
C MET A 1 -40.97 -8.23 -18.14
N SER A 2 -41.72 -7.16 -18.45
CA SER A 2 -41.21 -5.78 -18.46
C SER A 2 -40.60 -5.28 -17.12
N PHE A 3 -41.23 -5.54 -15.96
CA PHE A 3 -40.73 -5.05 -14.67
C PHE A 3 -39.35 -5.60 -14.28
N CYS A 4 -39.14 -6.92 -14.42
CA CYS A 4 -37.85 -7.57 -14.09
C CYS A 4 -36.73 -7.11 -15.03
N PHE A 5 -37.04 -6.87 -16.30
CA PHE A 5 -36.10 -6.36 -17.29
C PHE A 5 -35.65 -4.93 -16.98
N SER A 6 -36.60 -4.04 -16.69
CA SER A 6 -36.29 -2.64 -16.31
C SER A 6 -35.53 -2.56 -14.99
N PHE A 7 -35.88 -3.40 -14.01
CA PHE A 7 -35.18 -3.45 -12.73
C PHE A 7 -33.73 -3.94 -12.88
N SER A 8 -33.50 -4.95 -13.71
CA SER A 8 -32.15 -5.47 -13.98
C SER A 8 -31.27 -4.44 -14.69
N LYS A 9 -31.82 -3.70 -15.66
CA LYS A 9 -31.14 -2.57 -16.31
C LYS A 9 -30.77 -1.48 -15.31
N LEU A 10 -31.71 -1.11 -14.42
CA LEU A 10 -31.47 -0.09 -13.40
C LEU A 10 -30.33 -0.50 -12.46
N ILE A 11 -30.33 -1.75 -11.97
CA ILE A 11 -29.24 -2.25 -11.11
C ILE A 11 -27.90 -2.20 -11.83
N LEU A 12 -27.82 -2.72 -13.06
CA LEU A 12 -26.57 -2.75 -13.82
C LEU A 12 -26.05 -1.32 -14.07
N PHE A 13 -26.93 -0.38 -14.40
CA PHE A 13 -26.57 1.02 -14.58
C PHE A 13 -26.06 1.65 -13.29
N VAL A 14 -26.78 1.48 -12.17
CA VAL A 14 -26.40 2.07 -10.87
C VAL A 14 -25.07 1.51 -10.38
N LEU A 15 -24.85 0.19 -10.48
CA LEU A 15 -23.58 -0.43 -10.06
C LEU A 15 -22.40 0.07 -10.90
N ASN A 16 -22.53 0.06 -12.23
CA ASN A 16 -21.47 0.59 -13.10
C ASN A 16 -21.26 2.10 -12.89
N PHE A 17 -22.31 2.87 -12.63
CA PHE A 17 -22.18 4.30 -12.35
C PHE A 17 -21.42 4.55 -11.04
N LEU A 18 -21.67 3.76 -9.99
CA LEU A 18 -20.88 3.83 -8.76
C LEU A 18 -19.41 3.49 -9.03
N PHE A 19 -19.13 2.48 -9.85
CA PHE A 19 -17.76 2.15 -10.23
C PHE A 19 -17.09 3.21 -11.12
N VAL A 20 -17.84 3.92 -11.95
CA VAL A 20 -17.34 5.11 -12.67
C VAL A 20 -16.85 6.16 -11.65
N LEU A 21 -17.66 6.46 -10.62
CA LEU A 21 -17.28 7.43 -9.59
C LEU A 21 -16.06 6.97 -8.80
N ILE A 22 -16.02 5.70 -8.38
CA ILE A 22 -14.88 5.12 -7.66
C ILE A 22 -13.62 5.16 -8.54
N GLY A 23 -13.71 4.74 -9.80
CA GLY A 23 -12.62 4.77 -10.76
C GLY A 23 -12.07 6.18 -10.99
N LEU A 24 -12.96 7.18 -11.12
CA LEU A 24 -12.56 8.59 -11.21
C LEU A 24 -11.84 9.09 -9.96
N ILE A 25 -12.34 8.74 -8.77
CA ILE A 25 -11.71 9.12 -7.50
C ILE A 25 -10.31 8.50 -7.40
N ILE A 26 -10.16 7.21 -7.71
CA ILE A 26 -8.86 6.51 -7.67
C ILE A 26 -7.90 7.10 -8.71
N PHE A 27 -8.38 7.33 -9.94
CA PHE A 27 -7.58 7.93 -11.00
C PHE A 27 -7.11 9.34 -10.62
N ALA A 28 -8.02 10.19 -10.12
CA ALA A 28 -7.70 11.54 -9.68
C ALA A 28 -6.72 11.54 -8.50
N ALA A 29 -6.88 10.64 -7.53
CA ALA A 29 -5.95 10.46 -6.43
C ALA A 29 -4.57 10.02 -6.92
N GLY A 30 -4.50 9.12 -7.91
CA GLY A 30 -3.25 8.71 -8.54
C GLY A 30 -2.54 9.86 -9.25
N VAL A 31 -3.26 10.63 -10.07
CA VAL A 31 -2.73 11.82 -10.76
C VAL A 31 -2.25 12.86 -9.75
N TRP A 32 -3.03 13.12 -8.69
CA TRP A 32 -2.63 14.03 -7.62
C TRP A 32 -1.35 13.53 -6.95
N THR A 33 -1.27 12.24 -6.59
CA THR A 33 -0.06 11.67 -5.97
C THR A 33 1.17 11.79 -6.87
N ALA A 34 1.02 11.61 -8.18
CA ALA A 34 2.11 11.76 -9.13
C ALA A 34 2.57 13.23 -9.30
N ALA A 35 1.63 14.18 -9.22
CA ALA A 35 1.90 15.60 -9.36
C ALA A 35 2.44 16.25 -8.07
N ASP A 36 1.84 15.91 -6.94
CA ASP A 36 2.20 16.37 -5.60
C ASP A 36 1.83 15.32 -4.55
N SER A 37 2.81 14.45 -4.27
CA SER A 37 2.68 13.41 -3.26
C SER A 37 2.59 13.96 -1.83
N THR A 38 3.08 15.17 -1.56
CA THR A 38 3.05 15.72 -0.20
C THR A 38 1.63 16.11 0.23
N SER A 39 0.94 16.87 -0.63
CA SER A 39 -0.40 17.38 -0.36
C SER A 39 -1.47 16.28 -0.25
N ILE A 40 -1.38 15.23 -1.08
CA ILE A 40 -2.36 14.13 -1.02
C ILE A 40 -2.22 13.31 0.26
N LEU A 41 -0.99 13.08 0.73
CA LEU A 41 -0.74 12.30 1.94
C LEU A 41 -1.21 13.05 3.20
N GLU A 42 -1.07 14.38 3.24
CA GLU A 42 -1.66 15.21 4.29
C GLU A 42 -3.18 15.08 4.33
N THR A 43 -3.81 15.08 3.16
CA THR A 43 -5.26 14.96 3.02
C THR A 43 -5.74 13.58 3.50
N ILE A 44 -5.08 12.51 3.07
CA ILE A 44 -5.40 11.14 3.49
C ILE A 44 -5.30 11.00 5.01
N ALA A 45 -4.26 11.56 5.60
CA ALA A 45 -4.07 11.52 7.02
C ALA A 45 -5.14 12.27 7.82
N PHE A 46 -5.55 13.45 7.33
CA PHE A 46 -6.69 14.17 7.91
C PHE A 46 -7.97 13.32 7.95
N PHE A 47 -8.29 12.60 6.86
CA PHE A 47 -9.51 11.78 6.79
C PHE A 47 -9.42 10.45 7.55
N SER A 48 -8.25 9.81 7.54
CA SER A 48 -8.05 8.51 8.17
C SER A 48 -7.83 8.60 9.69
N LYS A 49 -7.78 9.82 10.26
CA LYS A 49 -7.30 10.08 11.63
C LYS A 49 -5.93 9.43 11.90
N THR A 50 -5.20 9.13 10.83
CA THR A 50 -3.81 8.69 10.89
C THR A 50 -2.98 9.96 11.02
N GLN A 51 -1.96 9.93 11.87
CA GLN A 51 -1.10 11.09 12.07
C GLN A 51 -0.41 11.47 10.73
N SER A 52 -0.72 12.66 10.21
CA SER A 52 -0.28 13.17 8.89
C SER A 52 1.21 13.28 8.70
N THR A 53 1.92 13.29 9.81
CA THR A 53 3.35 13.48 9.88
C THR A 53 4.15 12.24 9.48
N VAL A 54 3.62 11.02 9.69
CA VAL A 54 4.28 9.77 9.26
C VAL A 54 4.15 9.58 7.75
N LEU A 55 2.99 9.91 7.19
CA LEU A 55 2.67 9.68 5.78
C LEU A 55 3.46 10.62 4.85
N ARG A 56 3.72 11.87 5.27
CA ARG A 56 4.55 12.84 4.53
C ARG A 56 5.97 12.35 4.27
N LEU A 57 6.46 11.38 5.03
CA LEU A 57 7.82 10.83 4.90
C LEU A 57 7.97 9.86 3.75
N TYR A 58 6.86 9.38 3.21
CA TYR A 58 6.87 8.59 1.99
C TYR A 58 6.78 9.49 0.75
N ALA A 59 6.49 10.78 0.92
CA ALA A 59 6.39 11.73 -0.18
C ALA A 59 7.71 11.80 -0.95
N ASN A 60 7.61 11.91 -2.27
CA ASN A 60 8.73 12.01 -3.21
C ASN A 60 9.68 10.80 -3.22
N THR A 61 9.31 9.67 -2.61
CA THR A 61 10.06 8.42 -2.73
C THR A 61 9.73 7.71 -4.04
N GLU A 62 10.70 6.96 -4.58
CA GLU A 62 10.48 6.13 -5.79
C GLU A 62 9.31 5.16 -5.60
N PHE A 63 9.14 4.63 -4.38
CA PHE A 63 8.02 3.77 -4.02
C PHE A 63 6.67 4.47 -4.22
N ILE A 64 6.49 5.69 -3.71
CA ILE A 64 5.24 6.43 -3.91
C ILE A 64 5.00 6.78 -5.37
N TYR A 65 6.04 7.08 -6.15
CA TYR A 65 5.89 7.28 -7.59
C TYR A 65 5.36 6.02 -8.29
N ILE A 66 5.90 4.84 -7.97
CA ILE A 66 5.40 3.57 -8.52
C ILE A 66 3.94 3.36 -8.11
N CYS A 67 3.60 3.56 -6.83
CA CYS A 67 2.22 3.47 -6.35
C CYS A 67 1.28 4.43 -7.10
N ALA A 68 1.70 5.68 -7.33
CA ALA A 68 0.91 6.67 -8.04
C ALA A 68 0.58 6.20 -9.47
N TRP A 69 1.57 5.71 -10.21
CA TRP A 69 1.36 5.18 -11.57
C TRP A 69 0.46 3.94 -11.58
N VAL A 70 0.58 3.06 -10.59
CA VAL A 70 -0.32 1.90 -10.43
C VAL A 70 -1.76 2.37 -10.15
N LEU A 71 -1.95 3.35 -9.26
CA LEU A 71 -3.26 3.94 -8.97
C LEU A 71 -3.88 4.59 -10.23
N ILE A 72 -3.08 5.30 -11.03
CA ILE A 72 -3.53 5.88 -12.30
C ILE A 72 -4.00 4.78 -13.25
N ALA A 73 -3.19 3.72 -13.44
CA ALA A 73 -3.52 2.63 -14.35
C ALA A 73 -4.79 1.88 -13.93
N ILE A 74 -4.89 1.51 -12.65
CA ILE A 74 -6.06 0.79 -12.10
C ILE A 74 -7.30 1.69 -12.14
N GLY A 75 -7.18 2.95 -11.70
CA GLY A 75 -8.29 3.91 -11.71
C GLY A 75 -8.83 4.17 -13.11
N ALA A 76 -7.94 4.34 -14.09
CA ALA A 76 -8.32 4.51 -15.49
C ALA A 76 -9.02 3.27 -16.05
N LEU A 77 -8.49 2.07 -15.76
CA LEU A 77 -9.10 0.81 -16.19
C LEU A 77 -10.52 0.67 -15.61
N VAL A 78 -10.68 0.83 -14.29
CA VAL A 78 -12.00 0.75 -13.63
C VAL A 78 -12.96 1.80 -14.20
N PHE A 79 -12.50 3.04 -14.41
CA PHE A 79 -13.31 4.10 -15.01
C PHE A 79 -13.79 3.74 -16.41
N ILE A 80 -12.89 3.33 -17.31
CA ILE A 80 -13.22 3.02 -18.71
C ILE A 80 -14.17 1.82 -18.78
N LEU A 81 -13.86 0.74 -18.06
CA LEU A 81 -14.68 -0.48 -18.04
C LEU A 81 -16.11 -0.18 -17.55
N SER A 82 -16.22 0.62 -16.50
CA SER A 82 -17.51 0.97 -15.89
C SER A 82 -18.28 1.97 -16.76
N PHE A 83 -17.59 2.90 -17.42
CA PHE A 83 -18.21 3.85 -18.35
C PHE A 83 -18.82 3.10 -19.56
N VAL A 84 -18.08 2.13 -20.11
CA VAL A 84 -18.61 1.22 -21.13
C VAL A 84 -19.81 0.45 -20.58
N GLY A 85 -19.77 -0.02 -19.33
CA GLY A 85 -20.92 -0.68 -18.68
C GLY A 85 -22.17 0.18 -18.61
N CYS A 86 -22.05 1.48 -18.30
CA CYS A 86 -23.17 2.43 -18.37
C CYS A 86 -23.67 2.63 -19.80
N TRP A 87 -22.75 2.79 -20.76
CA TRP A 87 -23.06 2.98 -22.19
C TRP A 87 -23.81 1.78 -22.77
N VAL A 88 -23.44 0.57 -22.37
CA VAL A 88 -24.07 -0.70 -22.76
C VAL A 88 -25.55 -0.72 -22.40
N VAL A 89 -25.92 -0.28 -21.19
CA VAL A 89 -27.32 -0.26 -20.74
C VAL A 89 -28.18 0.67 -21.60
N VAL A 90 -27.62 1.81 -22.02
CA VAL A 90 -28.32 2.82 -22.84
C VAL A 90 -28.39 2.41 -24.31
N SER A 91 -27.34 1.78 -24.84
CA SER A 91 -27.25 1.47 -26.26
C SER A 91 -28.17 0.35 -26.72
N GLU A 92 -28.65 -0.51 -25.79
CA GLU A 92 -29.48 -1.70 -26.06
C GLU A 92 -28.93 -2.62 -27.18
N ASN A 93 -27.64 -2.51 -27.49
CA ASN A 93 -27.00 -3.23 -28.57
C ASN A 93 -26.42 -4.55 -28.06
N ARG A 94 -26.92 -5.65 -28.61
CA ARG A 94 -26.51 -7.01 -28.23
C ARG A 94 -25.01 -7.26 -28.41
N ILE A 95 -24.38 -6.76 -29.47
CA ILE A 95 -22.95 -6.95 -29.73
C ILE A 95 -22.14 -6.26 -28.64
N LEU A 96 -22.51 -5.02 -28.30
CA LEU A 96 -21.83 -4.25 -27.26
C LEU A 96 -21.94 -4.93 -25.88
N LEU A 97 -23.10 -5.52 -25.57
CA LEU A 97 -23.33 -6.27 -24.33
C LEU A 97 -22.48 -7.56 -24.26
N ILE A 98 -22.31 -8.26 -25.38
CA ILE A 98 -21.41 -9.43 -25.50
C ILE A 98 -19.95 -9.00 -25.30
N VAL A 99 -19.51 -7.92 -25.94
CA VAL A 99 -18.14 -7.41 -25.81
C VAL A 99 -17.86 -7.02 -24.35
N TYR A 100 -18.75 -6.27 -23.70
CA TYR A 100 -18.64 -5.91 -22.28
C TYR A 100 -18.54 -7.15 -21.39
N THR A 101 -19.42 -8.13 -21.59
CA THR A 101 -19.40 -9.38 -20.82
C THR A 101 -18.07 -10.12 -21.01
N SER A 102 -17.55 -10.18 -22.24
CA SER A 102 -16.27 -10.84 -22.52
C SER A 102 -15.10 -10.15 -21.84
N LEU A 103 -15.10 -8.82 -21.80
CA LEU A 103 -14.06 -8.02 -21.16
C LEU A 103 -14.09 -8.21 -19.64
N MET A 104 -15.28 -8.23 -19.03
CA MET A 104 -15.43 -8.49 -17.59
C MET A 104 -14.99 -9.91 -17.21
N CYS A 105 -15.30 -10.92 -18.03
CA CYS A 105 -14.79 -12.28 -17.82
C CYS A 105 -13.25 -12.35 -17.86
N LEU A 106 -12.60 -11.56 -18.74
CA LEU A 106 -11.14 -11.47 -18.77
C LEU A 106 -10.57 -10.85 -17.49
N VAL A 107 -11.22 -9.82 -16.93
CA VAL A 107 -10.81 -9.22 -15.65
C VAL A 107 -10.88 -10.26 -14.54
N VAL A 108 -12.02 -10.95 -14.38
CA VAL A 108 -12.17 -12.03 -13.39
C VAL A 108 -11.10 -13.12 -13.56
N LEU A 109 -10.76 -13.47 -14.79
CA LEU A 109 -9.69 -14.44 -15.06
C LEU A 109 -8.33 -13.93 -14.55
N PHE A 110 -7.98 -12.67 -14.81
CA PHE A 110 -6.75 -12.06 -14.30
C PHE A 110 -6.73 -12.00 -12.78
N GLU A 111 -7.85 -11.66 -12.14
CA GLU A 111 -7.96 -11.64 -10.68
C GLU A 111 -7.73 -13.03 -10.08
N VAL A 112 -8.39 -14.06 -10.60
CA VAL A 112 -8.23 -15.45 -10.12
C VAL A 112 -6.79 -15.92 -10.31
N VAL A 113 -6.17 -15.64 -11.46
CA VAL A 113 -4.77 -15.98 -11.71
C VAL A 113 -3.84 -15.24 -10.74
N ALA A 114 -4.04 -13.95 -10.51
CA ALA A 114 -3.25 -13.15 -9.58
C ALA A 114 -3.34 -13.70 -8.14
N VAL A 115 -4.55 -14.04 -7.70
CA VAL A 115 -4.78 -14.66 -6.38
C VAL A 115 -4.07 -16.00 -6.27
N ILE A 116 -4.21 -16.88 -7.27
CA ILE A 116 -3.54 -18.19 -7.28
C ILE A 116 -2.03 -18.02 -7.21
N LEU A 117 -1.44 -17.13 -8.02
CA LEU A 117 0.00 -16.88 -8.03
C LEU A 117 0.50 -16.33 -6.69
N LEU A 118 -0.26 -15.43 -6.07
CA LEU A 118 0.08 -14.84 -4.77
C LEU A 118 0.14 -15.91 -3.67
N PHE A 119 -0.80 -16.86 -3.66
CA PHE A 119 -0.81 -17.95 -2.68
C PHE A 119 0.19 -19.07 -3.02
N ALA A 120 0.28 -19.48 -4.29
CA ALA A 120 1.14 -20.59 -4.71
C ALA A 120 2.63 -20.25 -4.58
N LEU A 121 3.02 -18.99 -4.81
CA LEU A 121 4.41 -18.54 -4.77
C LEU A 121 4.72 -17.71 -3.53
N LYS A 122 3.92 -17.82 -2.46
CA LYS A 122 4.04 -16.99 -1.25
C LYS A 122 5.47 -16.96 -0.70
N SER A 123 6.12 -18.12 -0.56
CA SER A 123 7.49 -18.21 -0.04
C SER A 123 8.52 -17.54 -0.94
N THR A 124 8.40 -17.71 -2.26
CA THR A 124 9.27 -17.08 -3.26
C THR A 124 9.13 -15.57 -3.25
N TRP A 125 7.89 -15.05 -3.21
CA TRP A 125 7.64 -13.62 -3.12
C TRP A 125 8.13 -13.03 -1.80
N GLN A 126 7.90 -13.70 -0.68
CA GLN A 126 8.41 -13.25 0.62
C GLN A 126 9.94 -13.14 0.62
N ALA A 127 10.64 -14.17 0.15
CA ALA A 127 12.10 -14.15 0.06
C ALA A 127 12.61 -13.05 -0.89
N GLY A 128 12.00 -12.92 -2.08
CA GLY A 128 12.40 -11.90 -3.05
C GLY A 128 12.12 -10.47 -2.59
N VAL A 129 11.03 -10.24 -1.83
CA VAL A 129 10.74 -8.95 -1.21
C VAL A 129 11.73 -8.65 -0.09
N THR A 130 12.02 -9.61 0.79
CA THR A 130 12.98 -9.40 1.88
C THR A 130 14.39 -9.10 1.36
N ASP A 131 14.84 -9.79 0.31
CA ASP A 131 16.15 -9.55 -0.31
C ASP A 131 16.24 -8.13 -0.90
N LYS A 132 15.24 -7.72 -1.71
CA LYS A 132 15.16 -6.37 -2.25
C LYS A 132 15.08 -5.31 -1.16
N MET A 133 14.28 -5.54 -0.12
CA MET A 133 14.17 -4.61 1.01
C MET A 133 15.48 -4.50 1.78
N SER A 134 16.20 -5.61 2.00
CA SER A 134 17.51 -5.60 2.65
C SER A 134 18.52 -4.79 1.84
N LYS A 135 18.50 -4.94 0.50
CA LYS A 135 19.37 -4.17 -0.39
C LYS A 135 19.06 -2.66 -0.36
N ILE A 136 17.78 -2.30 -0.54
CA ILE A 136 17.35 -0.89 -0.48
C ILE A 136 17.67 -0.29 0.89
N PHE A 137 17.44 -1.06 1.96
CA PHE A 137 17.79 -0.66 3.31
C PHE A 137 19.29 -0.36 3.44
N SER A 138 20.16 -1.26 2.97
CA SER A 138 21.61 -1.05 3.01
C SER A 138 22.05 0.21 2.24
N GLU A 139 21.50 0.40 1.04
CA GLU A 139 21.88 1.47 0.12
C GLU A 139 21.33 2.85 0.50
N ASN A 140 20.33 2.95 1.39
CA ASN A 140 19.63 4.21 1.67
C ASN A 140 19.52 4.56 3.16
N TYR A 141 19.53 3.59 4.07
CA TYR A 141 19.30 3.87 5.49
C TYR A 141 20.51 4.56 6.15
N VAL A 142 20.31 5.78 6.65
CA VAL A 142 21.27 6.56 7.44
C VAL A 142 20.84 6.79 8.89
N GLY A 143 19.58 6.54 9.23
CA GLY A 143 19.03 6.81 10.56
C GLY A 143 18.73 8.29 10.81
N THR A 144 17.68 8.56 11.60
CA THR A 144 17.12 9.91 11.78
C THR A 144 17.46 10.52 13.13
N MET A 145 17.53 9.70 14.18
CA MET A 145 17.65 10.18 15.57
C MET A 145 19.10 10.14 16.06
N GLY A 146 19.65 11.33 16.36
CA GLY A 146 20.95 11.52 17.01
C GLY A 146 22.15 11.81 16.08
N ALA A 147 21.96 11.68 14.77
CA ALA A 147 22.95 12.08 13.75
C ALA A 147 22.84 13.58 13.40
N PHE A 148 23.08 14.48 14.36
CA PHE A 148 22.95 15.92 14.16
C PHE A 148 24.19 16.54 13.50
N GLU A 149 24.37 16.29 12.20
CA GLU A 149 24.93 17.28 11.24
C GLU A 149 24.64 16.93 9.77
N ILE A 150 23.55 16.21 9.51
CA ILE A 150 23.13 15.90 8.13
C ILE A 150 21.79 16.58 7.88
N SER A 151 21.83 17.52 6.92
CA SER A 151 20.71 18.18 6.26
C SER A 151 19.50 17.27 6.06
N GLU A 152 18.29 17.82 6.21
CA GLU A 152 16.99 17.24 5.83
C GLU A 152 16.82 15.75 6.17
N PHE A 153 15.99 15.44 7.18
CA PHE A 153 15.56 14.09 7.51
C PHE A 153 15.36 13.23 6.25
N ASP A 154 16.23 12.24 6.04
CA ASP A 154 16.12 11.35 4.90
C ASP A 154 14.76 10.62 4.99
N PRO A 155 13.86 10.80 4.01
CA PRO A 155 12.49 10.30 4.11
C PRO A 155 12.45 8.78 4.28
N PHE A 156 13.40 8.08 3.66
CA PHE A 156 13.53 6.63 3.79
C PHE A 156 13.96 6.21 5.21
N SER A 157 14.98 6.84 5.77
CA SER A 157 15.50 6.54 7.11
C SER A 157 14.47 6.81 8.20
N LEU A 158 13.67 7.85 8.03
CA LEU A 158 12.63 8.18 8.98
C LEU A 158 11.43 7.22 8.88
N ALA A 159 11.08 6.76 7.67
CA ALA A 159 10.10 5.68 7.49
C ALA A 159 10.59 4.36 8.12
N ALA A 160 11.86 4.01 7.91
CA ALA A 160 12.46 2.82 8.51
C ALA A 160 12.52 2.92 10.04
N ASP A 161 12.88 4.07 10.59
CA ASP A 161 12.85 4.34 12.03
C ASP A 161 11.43 4.24 12.60
N SER A 162 10.43 4.75 11.87
CA SER A 162 9.02 4.60 12.23
C SER A 162 8.63 3.13 12.36
N PHE A 163 9.02 2.30 11.39
CA PHE A 163 8.69 0.88 11.41
C PHE A 163 9.38 0.13 12.54
N MET A 164 10.67 0.38 12.76
CA MET A 164 11.42 -0.22 13.86
C MET A 164 10.81 0.12 15.23
N ILE A 165 10.44 1.39 15.45
CA ILE A 165 9.80 1.84 16.70
C ILE A 165 8.38 1.27 16.83
N GLN A 166 7.55 1.41 15.80
CA GLN A 166 6.14 1.02 15.83
C GLN A 166 5.96 -0.49 16.03
N PHE A 167 6.78 -1.29 15.37
CA PHE A 167 6.73 -2.74 15.46
C PHE A 167 7.71 -3.32 16.48
N SER A 168 8.44 -2.47 17.22
CA SER A 168 9.36 -2.91 18.27
C SER A 168 10.38 -3.95 17.77
N CYS A 169 10.96 -3.69 16.59
CA CYS A 169 11.91 -4.54 15.89
C CYS A 169 13.16 -3.73 15.50
N CYS A 170 14.25 -4.40 15.10
CA CYS A 170 15.49 -3.74 14.70
C CYS A 170 16.09 -4.39 13.45
N GLY A 171 16.33 -3.60 12.40
CA GLY A 171 16.85 -4.09 11.13
C GLY A 171 15.85 -4.98 10.35
N ILE A 172 16.14 -5.25 9.09
CA ILE A 172 15.31 -6.12 8.25
C ILE A 172 15.46 -7.58 8.70
N ASN A 173 16.71 -8.04 8.88
CA ASN A 173 17.07 -9.38 9.30
C ASN A 173 17.46 -9.48 10.78
N GLY A 174 17.30 -8.39 11.53
CA GLY A 174 17.68 -8.29 12.93
C GLY A 174 18.79 -7.25 13.15
N PRO A 175 19.23 -7.06 14.40
CA PRO A 175 20.31 -6.13 14.75
C PRO A 175 21.64 -6.41 14.03
N ASP A 176 21.82 -7.64 13.55
CA ASP A 176 23.03 -8.07 12.83
C ASP A 176 23.22 -7.33 11.50
N ASP A 177 22.17 -6.75 10.92
CA ASP A 177 22.26 -5.92 9.70
C ASP A 177 23.23 -4.73 9.88
N PHE A 178 23.47 -4.28 11.11
CA PHE A 178 24.34 -3.14 11.42
C PHE A 178 25.76 -3.54 11.88
N LYS A 179 26.08 -4.84 11.90
CA LYS A 179 27.43 -5.31 12.26
C LYS A 179 28.42 -5.18 11.09
N ALA A 180 27.95 -5.31 9.87
CA ALA A 180 28.78 -5.34 8.67
C ALA A 180 28.43 -4.19 7.72
N VAL A 181 29.47 -3.60 7.11
CA VAL A 181 29.32 -2.44 6.21
C VAL A 181 28.43 -2.75 5.01
N ASN A 182 28.46 -3.97 4.48
CA ASN A 182 27.68 -4.35 3.30
C ASN A 182 26.17 -4.51 3.55
N SER A 183 25.75 -4.77 4.79
CA SER A 183 24.33 -4.93 5.16
C SER A 183 23.66 -3.63 5.58
N SER A 184 24.44 -2.59 5.91
CA SER A 184 23.94 -1.24 6.18
C SER A 184 24.95 -0.16 5.74
N GLU A 185 25.21 -0.06 4.42
CA GLU A 185 26.30 0.74 3.87
C GLU A 185 26.19 2.23 4.25
N GLN A 186 25.04 2.85 3.97
CA GLN A 186 24.87 4.28 4.27
C GLN A 186 24.88 4.58 5.77
N TRP A 187 24.40 3.65 6.60
CA TRP A 187 24.45 3.77 8.06
C TRP A 187 25.90 3.84 8.55
N HIS A 188 26.76 2.94 8.08
CA HIS A 188 28.17 2.96 8.44
C HIS A 188 28.92 4.18 7.89
N LEU A 189 28.56 4.66 6.70
CA LEU A 189 29.22 5.81 6.08
C LEU A 189 28.85 7.15 6.73
N LYS A 190 27.57 7.31 7.10
CA LYS A 190 26.99 8.61 7.50
C LYS A 190 26.23 8.56 8.83
N GLY A 191 25.49 7.49 9.10
CA GLY A 191 24.52 7.40 10.19
C GLY A 191 25.11 7.26 11.60
N ARG A 192 26.30 6.69 11.73
CA ARG A 192 26.97 6.49 13.04
C ARG A 192 27.56 7.77 13.65
N ARG A 193 27.40 8.93 13.03
CA ARG A 193 28.04 10.19 13.45
C ARG A 193 27.18 10.95 14.44
N PHE A 194 27.49 10.83 15.73
CA PHE A 194 26.83 11.57 16.79
C PHE A 194 27.76 12.67 17.30
N LEU A 195 27.26 13.89 17.54
CA LEU A 195 28.10 14.98 18.06
C LEU A 195 28.75 14.65 19.41
N THR A 196 28.09 13.82 20.20
CA THR A 196 28.46 13.51 21.59
C THR A 196 29.31 12.23 21.72
N PHE A 197 29.29 11.35 20.71
CA PHE A 197 29.88 10.02 20.78
C PHE A 197 30.85 9.79 19.62
N LYS A 198 31.85 8.92 19.83
CA LYS A 198 32.68 8.46 18.71
C LYS A 198 31.89 7.44 17.89
N ASP A 199 31.99 7.50 16.56
CA ASP A 199 31.27 6.61 15.64
C ASP A 199 31.34 5.13 16.05
N ASP A 200 32.51 4.67 16.51
CA ASP A 200 32.75 3.29 16.93
C ASP A 200 31.97 2.85 18.18
N GLN A 201 31.47 3.79 18.98
CA GLN A 201 30.72 3.53 20.21
C GLN A 201 29.22 3.33 19.95
N VAL A 202 28.71 3.79 18.81
CA VAL A 202 27.32 3.62 18.42
C VAL A 202 27.21 2.35 17.57
N ALA A 203 26.68 1.30 18.17
CA ALA A 203 26.56 -0.02 17.53
C ALA A 203 25.32 -0.13 16.64
N LEU A 204 24.21 0.49 17.05
CA LEU A 204 22.91 0.37 16.42
C LEU A 204 22.23 1.74 16.33
N PRO A 205 21.29 1.92 15.40
CA PRO A 205 20.50 3.14 15.36
C PRO A 205 19.63 3.32 16.60
N THR A 206 19.41 4.57 16.97
CA THR A 206 18.54 4.94 18.10
C THR A 206 17.11 4.40 17.95
N ALA A 207 16.62 4.20 16.73
CA ALA A 207 15.31 3.59 16.49
C ALA A 207 15.20 2.14 16.97
N CYS A 208 16.32 1.44 17.12
CA CYS A 208 16.36 0.10 17.70
C CYS A 208 16.26 0.11 19.24
N CYS A 209 16.33 1.27 19.89
CA CYS A 209 16.21 1.38 21.34
C CYS A 209 14.77 1.15 21.81
N LYS A 210 14.62 0.67 23.04
CA LYS A 210 13.31 0.53 23.68
C LYS A 210 12.81 1.88 24.24
N PHE A 211 11.58 2.26 23.89
CA PHE A 211 10.93 3.48 24.37
C PHE A 211 9.81 3.18 25.36
N THR A 212 9.67 4.02 26.39
CA THR A 212 8.53 4.00 27.33
C THR A 212 7.27 4.56 26.70
N LYS A 213 7.42 5.58 25.84
CA LYS A 213 6.37 6.13 24.98
C LYS A 213 6.95 6.55 23.64
N THR A 214 6.17 6.43 22.58
CA THR A 214 6.57 6.75 21.20
C THR A 214 5.93 8.06 20.70
N THR A 215 5.25 8.80 21.57
CA THR A 215 4.51 10.03 21.23
C THR A 215 5.40 11.14 20.67
N PHE A 216 6.71 11.13 20.96
CA PHE A 216 7.65 12.09 20.37
C PHE A 216 7.76 11.92 18.84
N PHE A 217 7.66 10.67 18.37
CA PHE A 217 7.73 10.34 16.96
C PHE A 217 6.47 10.84 16.23
N GLU A 218 5.30 10.60 16.83
CA GLU A 218 4.00 11.08 16.32
C GLU A 218 3.94 12.62 16.23
N ASN A 219 4.56 13.29 17.20
CA ASN A 219 4.61 14.75 17.29
C ASN A 219 5.81 15.37 16.54
N GLN A 220 6.57 14.60 15.76
CA GLN A 220 7.77 15.04 15.03
C GLN A 220 8.85 15.71 15.89
N LYS A 221 8.86 15.41 17.19
CA LYS A 221 9.85 15.91 18.14
C LYS A 221 11.02 14.94 18.21
N TYR A 222 11.62 14.65 17.06
CA TYR A 222 12.67 13.63 16.94
C TYR A 222 13.92 13.96 17.75
N GLY A 223 14.19 15.23 18.07
CA GLY A 223 15.28 15.63 18.96
C GLY A 223 14.98 15.46 20.46
N GLU A 224 13.73 15.16 20.82
CA GLU A 224 13.29 14.98 22.21
C GLU A 224 13.18 13.49 22.60
N PHE A 225 13.73 12.58 21.80
CA PHE A 225 13.61 11.13 22.00
C PHE A 225 14.23 10.64 23.32
N GLU A 226 15.29 11.32 23.79
CA GLU A 226 16.09 10.86 24.94
C GLU A 226 15.27 10.69 26.22
N GLN A 227 14.34 11.61 26.48
CA GLN A 227 13.48 11.56 27.69
C GLN A 227 12.49 10.39 27.68
N TRP A 228 12.28 9.77 26.52
CA TRP A 228 11.33 8.68 26.34
C TRP A 228 11.98 7.30 26.26
N MET A 229 13.32 7.23 26.26
CA MET A 229 14.04 5.97 26.28
C MET A 229 13.81 5.22 27.60
N THR A 230 13.74 3.90 27.53
CA THR A 230 13.68 3.04 28.73
C THR A 230 15.02 3.04 29.45
N ASN A 231 16.11 3.14 28.70
CA ASN A 231 17.46 3.26 29.22
C ASN A 231 18.22 4.34 28.45
N ASN A 232 18.67 5.38 29.16
CA ASN A 232 19.38 6.53 28.59
C ASN A 232 20.80 6.20 28.13
N ARG A 233 21.26 4.95 28.31
CA ARG A 233 22.53 4.47 27.76
C ARG A 233 22.43 4.09 26.29
N CYS A 234 21.24 3.75 25.78
CA CYS A 234 21.03 3.49 24.37
C CYS A 234 21.26 4.78 23.55
N PRO A 235 21.94 4.77 22.39
CA PRO A 235 22.34 3.61 21.57
C PRO A 235 23.75 3.05 21.86
N LEU A 236 24.31 3.29 23.06
CA LEU A 236 25.53 2.63 23.51
C LEU A 236 25.21 1.24 24.07
N GLU A 237 26.21 0.35 24.07
CA GLU A 237 26.12 -0.97 24.70
C GLU A 237 25.64 -0.91 26.17
N PRO A 238 24.89 -1.92 26.65
CA PRO A 238 24.79 -3.30 26.14
C PRO A 238 23.56 -3.63 25.28
N ALA A 239 23.65 -4.76 24.54
CA ALA A 239 22.63 -5.26 23.62
C ALA A 239 21.19 -5.41 24.22
N ALA A 240 21.07 -5.55 25.54
CA ALA A 240 19.78 -5.73 26.21
C ALA A 240 18.82 -4.53 26.06
N ASP A 241 19.36 -3.34 25.78
CA ASP A 241 18.59 -2.10 25.63
C ASP A 241 17.92 -1.96 24.25
N PHE A 242 18.26 -2.85 23.30
CA PHE A 242 17.73 -2.84 21.94
C PHE A 242 16.65 -3.91 21.71
N HIS A 243 15.80 -3.65 20.72
CA HIS A 243 14.95 -4.65 20.11
C HIS A 243 15.80 -5.71 19.39
N GLN A 244 15.51 -7.00 19.64
CA GLN A 244 16.28 -8.12 19.08
C GLN A 244 15.59 -8.80 17.91
N ASP A 245 14.28 -8.59 17.78
CA ASP A 245 13.49 -9.23 16.73
C ASP A 245 13.71 -8.54 15.39
N ALA A 246 13.79 -9.36 14.33
CA ALA A 246 13.91 -8.87 12.95
C ALA A 246 12.56 -8.33 12.47
N CYS A 247 12.55 -7.18 11.79
CA CYS A 247 11.30 -6.58 11.32
C CYS A 247 10.58 -7.46 10.29
N LYS A 248 11.30 -8.26 9.50
CA LYS A 248 10.69 -9.23 8.57
C LYS A 248 9.82 -10.29 9.25
N ASP A 249 10.10 -10.60 10.52
CA ASP A 249 9.39 -11.63 11.28
C ASP A 249 8.21 -11.04 12.09
N VAL A 250 8.34 -9.79 12.57
CA VAL A 250 7.34 -9.14 13.41
C VAL A 250 6.22 -8.47 12.58
N ILE A 251 6.59 -7.71 11.54
CA ILE A 251 5.63 -6.90 10.78
C ILE A 251 4.50 -7.74 10.17
N PRO A 252 4.76 -8.89 9.50
CA PRO A 252 3.69 -9.68 8.91
C PRO A 252 2.70 -10.20 9.96
N VAL A 253 3.19 -10.59 11.14
CA VAL A 253 2.36 -11.10 12.24
C VAL A 253 1.44 -10.01 12.78
N GLU A 254 1.92 -8.78 12.88
CA GLU A 254 1.10 -7.66 13.33
C GLU A 254 0.07 -7.25 12.27
N LEU A 255 0.47 -7.23 10.99
CA LEU A 255 -0.45 -6.99 9.88
C LEU A 255 -1.52 -8.08 9.76
N GLU A 256 -1.22 -9.32 10.16
CA GLU A 256 -2.22 -10.40 10.19
C GLU A 256 -3.38 -10.10 11.14
N LYS A 257 -3.20 -9.26 12.17
CA LYS A 257 -4.29 -8.85 13.06
C LYS A 257 -5.30 -7.93 12.37
N GLN A 258 -4.90 -7.25 11.30
CA GLN A 258 -5.74 -6.34 10.51
C GLN A 258 -6.02 -6.85 9.08
N LYS A 259 -5.80 -8.15 8.80
CA LYS A 259 -5.96 -8.72 7.45
C LYS A 259 -7.40 -8.79 6.93
N LEU A 260 -8.39 -8.62 7.81
CA LEU A 260 -9.81 -8.80 7.48
C LEU A 260 -10.28 -7.90 6.31
N PRO A 261 -10.09 -6.56 6.31
CA PRO A 261 -10.43 -5.72 5.17
C PRO A 261 -9.68 -6.08 3.89
N LEU A 262 -8.41 -6.50 3.98
CA LEU A 262 -7.58 -6.87 2.84
C LEU A 262 -8.11 -8.10 2.10
N ILE A 263 -8.74 -9.04 2.82
CA ILE A 263 -9.36 -10.24 2.24
C ILE A 263 -10.79 -9.95 1.79
N LEU A 264 -11.56 -9.17 2.57
CA LEU A 264 -12.97 -8.91 2.26
C LEU A 264 -13.15 -8.03 1.03
N ALA A 265 -12.32 -7.00 0.83
CA ALA A 265 -12.50 -6.09 -0.29
C ALA A 265 -12.40 -6.77 -1.67
N PRO A 266 -11.38 -7.61 -1.98
CA PRO A 266 -11.33 -8.37 -3.22
C PRO A 266 -12.49 -9.33 -3.40
N VAL A 267 -12.94 -10.00 -2.32
CA VAL A 267 -14.09 -10.92 -2.39
C VAL A 267 -15.38 -10.18 -2.72
N ILE A 268 -15.61 -9.02 -2.10
CA ILE A 268 -16.78 -8.18 -2.39
C ILE A 268 -16.73 -7.71 -3.84
N PHE A 269 -15.56 -7.25 -4.31
CA PHE A 269 -15.38 -6.80 -5.68
C PHE A 269 -15.69 -7.91 -6.69
N LEU A 270 -15.12 -9.11 -6.50
CA LEU A 270 -15.39 -10.28 -7.32
C LEU A 270 -16.89 -10.64 -7.36
N VAL A 271 -17.58 -10.60 -6.21
CA VAL A 271 -19.02 -10.87 -6.14
C VAL A 271 -19.81 -9.84 -6.95
N LEU A 272 -19.44 -8.56 -6.88
CA LEU A 272 -20.08 -7.50 -7.65
C LEU A 272 -19.83 -7.67 -9.16
N GLU A 273 -18.61 -8.01 -9.57
CA GLU A 273 -18.28 -8.30 -10.97
C GLU A 273 -19.10 -9.47 -11.52
N LEU A 274 -19.15 -10.60 -10.79
CA LEU A 274 -19.95 -11.76 -11.16
C LEU A 274 -21.44 -11.43 -11.24
N THR A 275 -21.93 -10.56 -10.36
CA THR A 275 -23.32 -10.07 -10.40
C THR A 275 -23.57 -9.24 -11.67
N CYS A 276 -22.67 -8.31 -12.01
CA CYS A 276 -22.75 -7.52 -13.24
C CYS A 276 -22.72 -8.41 -14.49
N ILE A 277 -21.83 -9.41 -14.54
CA ILE A 277 -21.75 -10.39 -15.62
C ILE A 277 -23.06 -11.17 -15.75
N GLY A 278 -23.60 -11.69 -14.63
CA GLY A 278 -24.85 -12.43 -14.61
C GLY A 278 -26.03 -11.62 -15.15
N ILE A 279 -26.13 -10.35 -14.75
CA ILE A 279 -27.17 -9.43 -15.25
C ILE A 279 -26.97 -9.15 -16.75
N ALA A 280 -25.73 -8.88 -17.20
CA ALA A 280 -25.43 -8.62 -18.60
C ALA A 280 -25.76 -9.81 -19.51
N ILE A 281 -25.44 -11.04 -19.08
CA ILE A 281 -25.82 -12.27 -19.79
C ILE A 281 -27.35 -12.40 -19.86
N GLY A 282 -28.05 -12.19 -18.75
CA GLY A 282 -29.51 -12.22 -18.70
C GLY A 282 -30.14 -11.22 -19.67
N LEU A 283 -29.64 -9.98 -19.69
CA LEU A 283 -30.07 -8.95 -20.64
C LEU A 283 -29.78 -9.34 -22.10
N THR A 284 -28.65 -10.00 -22.36
CA THR A 284 -28.29 -10.47 -23.72
C THR A 284 -29.28 -11.49 -24.24
N ILE A 285 -29.71 -12.42 -23.37
CA ILE A 285 -30.69 -13.45 -23.72
C ILE A 285 -32.07 -12.82 -23.97
N VAL A 286 -32.49 -11.86 -23.13
CA VAL A 286 -33.78 -11.18 -23.30
C VAL A 286 -33.80 -10.32 -24.56
N ILE A 287 -32.76 -9.54 -24.84
CA ILE A 287 -32.66 -8.72 -26.06
C ILE A 287 -32.68 -9.61 -27.30
N LYS A 288 -31.92 -10.72 -27.30
CA LYS A 288 -31.97 -11.69 -28.40
C LYS A 288 -33.39 -12.18 -28.66
N ARG A 289 -34.14 -12.53 -27.62
CA ARG A 289 -35.51 -13.02 -27.75
C ARG A 289 -36.43 -11.95 -28.34
N LEU A 290 -36.27 -10.69 -27.93
CA LEU A 290 -37.05 -9.57 -28.47
C LEU A 290 -36.72 -9.32 -29.94
N ASP A 291 -35.44 -9.39 -30.34
CA ASP A 291 -35.04 -9.32 -31.74
C ASP A 291 -35.70 -10.46 -32.54
N ASP A 292 -35.58 -11.70 -32.07
CA ASP A 292 -36.15 -12.88 -32.73
C ASP A 292 -37.69 -12.78 -32.86
N GLU A 293 -38.41 -12.20 -31.88
CA GLU A 293 -39.86 -11.94 -31.93
C GLU A 293 -40.26 -10.77 -32.85
N LEU A 294 -39.36 -9.83 -33.14
CA LEU A 294 -39.64 -8.67 -34.02
C LEU A 294 -39.49 -9.00 -35.52
N TYR A 295 -38.70 -10.03 -35.85
CA TYR A 295 -38.39 -10.42 -37.22
C TYR A 295 -39.27 -11.57 -37.77
N TYR A 296 -40.26 -12.04 -36.99
CA TYR A 296 -41.27 -13.02 -37.37
C TYR A 296 -42.68 -12.46 -37.21
#